data_AF-A0A1S3DEG0-F1
#
_entry.id   AF-A0A1S3DEG0-F1
#
_cell.length_a   1.000
_cell.length_b   1.000
_cell.length_c   1.000
_cell.angle_alpha   90.00
_cell.angle_beta   90.00
_cell.angle_gamma   90.00
#
_symmetry.space_group_name_H-M   'P 1'
#
loop_
_entity.id
_entity.type
_entity.pdbx_description
1 polymer ?
#
loop_
_entity_poly.entity_id
_entity_poly.type
_entity_poly.pdbx_seq_one_letter_code
_entity_poly.pdbx_strand_id
1 'polypeptide(L)'
;MDVEYLLEYLDYTADIGVTLSTEQLSIVQNSLRILQDQARFCRMYFFGIIYGTQKNYYIAFGVRQDALDRIFYYSLNGLNWVLIPNPVSQDNAYSLSQDCRVRFVGDPLLFRDVEEVDTKGMFTIGERGEGDVEAESIKEMVPEIEQVRRLRYDSPRTILNG
;
A
#
# COMPACT_ATOMS: atom_id res chain seq x y z
N MET A 1 -4.98 1.19 11.27
CA MET A 1 -5.22 2.21 12.31
C MET A 1 -6.47 2.97 11.91
N ASP A 2 -7.52 2.92 12.72
CA ASP A 2 -8.78 3.62 12.38
C ASP A 2 -8.51 5.13 12.31
N VAL A 3 -9.04 5.81 11.28
CA VAL A 3 -8.81 7.24 11.06
C VAL A 3 -9.38 8.09 12.20
N GLU A 4 -10.45 7.62 12.85
CA GLU A 4 -11.03 8.31 14.01
C GLU A 4 -10.05 8.37 15.20
N TYR A 5 -9.30 7.29 15.42
CA TYR A 5 -8.40 7.11 16.56
C TYR A 5 -6.91 7.14 16.14
N LEU A 6 -6.60 7.72 14.99
CA LEU A 6 -5.27 7.64 14.38
C LEU A 6 -4.16 8.21 15.27
N LEU A 7 -4.44 9.31 15.97
CA LEU A 7 -3.49 9.94 16.91
C LEU A 7 -3.16 8.99 18.07
N GLU A 8 -4.19 8.41 18.70
CA GLU A 8 -4.00 7.45 19.79
C GLU A 8 -3.19 6.24 19.34
N TYR A 9 -3.49 5.70 18.16
CA TYR A 9 -2.72 4.59 17.59
C TYR A 9 -1.25 4.92 17.38
N LEU A 10 -0.95 6.13 16.89
CA LEU A 10 0.43 6.55 16.68
C LEU A 10 1.18 6.74 17.98
N ASP A 11 0.54 7.28 19.01
CA ASP A 11 1.13 7.41 20.35
C ASP A 11 1.50 6.03 20.91
N TYR A 12 0.65 5.01 20.73
CA TYR A 12 0.97 3.63 21.12
C TYR A 12 2.08 2.99 20.27
N THR A 13 2.24 3.40 19.02
CA THR A 13 3.29 2.88 18.13
C THR A 13 4.55 3.74 18.08
N ALA A 14 4.62 4.82 18.86
CA ALA A 14 5.78 5.69 18.90
C ALA A 14 7.04 4.94 19.36
N ASP A 15 6.89 4.01 20.30
CA ASP A 15 7.97 3.19 20.84
C ASP A 15 8.60 2.23 19.81
N ILE A 16 7.88 1.88 18.75
CA ILE A 16 8.38 1.01 17.66
C ILE A 16 8.92 1.81 16.47
N GLY A 17 9.09 3.13 16.63
CA GLY A 17 9.68 4.01 15.61
C GLY A 17 8.77 4.36 14.44
N VAL A 18 7.47 4.04 14.54
CA VAL A 18 6.47 4.48 13.56
C VAL A 18 5.92 5.83 14.02
N THR A 19 6.42 6.91 13.41
CA THR A 19 6.02 8.27 13.78
C THR A 19 5.66 9.09 12.53
N LEU A 20 4.60 9.88 12.66
CA LEU A 20 4.24 10.96 11.74
C LEU A 20 4.43 12.28 12.48
N SER A 21 4.85 13.34 11.77
CA SER A 21 4.78 14.67 12.37
C SER A 21 3.32 15.05 12.63
N THR A 22 3.07 15.94 13.60
CA THR A 22 1.71 16.42 13.90
C THR A 22 1.04 17.07 12.69
N GLU A 23 1.84 17.74 11.85
CA GLU A 23 1.38 18.32 10.59
C GLU A 23 0.96 17.23 9.60
N GLN A 24 1.82 16.24 9.34
CA GLN A 24 1.53 15.12 8.44
C GLN A 24 0.31 14.32 8.92
N LEU A 25 0.20 14.10 10.23
CA LEU A 25 -0.93 13.43 10.84
C LEU A 25 -2.23 14.19 10.57
N SER A 26 -2.24 15.50 10.81
CA SER A 26 -3.42 16.35 10.59
C SER A 26 -3.84 16.35 9.12
N ILE A 27 -2.86 16.41 8.22
CA ILE A 27 -3.07 16.33 6.77
C ILE A 27 -3.72 15.00 6.38
N VAL A 28 -3.11 13.88 6.79
CA VAL A 28 -3.57 12.52 6.45
C VAL A 28 -4.93 12.24 7.06
N GLN A 29 -5.15 12.63 8.32
CA GLN A 29 -6.42 12.38 9.00
C GLN A 29 -7.57 13.14 8.34
N ASN A 30 -7.36 14.40 7.98
CA ASN A 30 -8.38 15.21 7.33
C ASN A 30 -8.67 14.73 5.91
N SER A 31 -7.63 14.43 5.12
CA SER A 31 -7.81 13.95 3.75
C SER A 31 -8.51 12.59 3.70
N LEU A 32 -8.22 11.69 4.66
CA LEU A 32 -8.89 10.40 4.77
C LEU A 32 -10.35 10.52 5.22
N ARG A 33 -10.69 11.47 6.09
CA ARG A 33 -12.10 11.76 6.43
C ARG A 33 -12.89 12.24 5.21
N ILE A 34 -12.30 13.13 4.41
CA ILE A 34 -12.92 13.60 3.17
C ILE A 34 -13.15 12.43 2.22
N LEU A 35 -12.14 11.56 2.06
CA LEU A 35 -12.26 10.36 1.22
C LEU A 35 -13.33 9.39 1.73
N GLN A 36 -13.42 9.19 3.05
CA GLN A 36 -14.43 8.33 3.67
C GLN A 36 -15.85 8.78 3.32
N ASP A 37 -16.12 10.09 3.43
CA ASP A 37 -17.43 10.67 3.11
C ASP A 37 -17.73 10.59 1.60
N GLN A 38 -16.78 10.98 0.75
CA GLN A 38 -16.94 10.99 -0.71
C GLN A 38 -17.20 9.59 -1.29
N ALA A 39 -16.46 8.58 -0.83
CA ALA A 39 -16.57 7.21 -1.32
C ALA A 39 -17.58 6.35 -0.54
N ARG A 40 -18.27 6.95 0.44
CA ARG A 40 -19.28 6.33 1.33
C ARG A 40 -18.76 5.07 2.02
N PHE A 41 -17.55 5.14 2.55
CA PHE A 41 -16.99 4.07 3.37
C PHE A 41 -17.60 4.10 4.77
N CYS A 42 -17.92 2.94 5.33
CA CYS A 42 -18.38 2.85 6.72
C CYS A 42 -17.25 3.18 7.67
N ARG A 43 -16.04 2.70 7.35
CA ARG A 43 -14.81 3.00 8.09
C ARG A 43 -13.64 3.13 7.15
N MET A 44 -12.70 4.00 7.52
CA MET A 44 -11.45 4.21 6.81
C MET A 44 -10.28 3.91 7.75
N TYR A 45 -9.26 3.27 7.21
CA TYR A 45 -8.09 2.86 7.96
C TYR A 45 -6.82 3.36 7.29
N PHE A 46 -5.96 4.00 8.07
CA PHE A 46 -4.58 4.20 7.68
C PHE A 46 -3.80 2.89 7.87
N PHE A 47 -3.13 2.44 6.81
CA PHE A 47 -2.37 1.20 6.81
C PHE A 47 -0.92 1.44 7.24
N GLY A 48 -0.28 2.45 6.65
CA GLY A 48 1.11 2.79 6.94
C GLY A 48 1.78 3.54 5.79
N ILE A 49 3.11 3.59 5.85
CA ILE A 49 3.96 4.25 4.85
C ILE A 49 4.93 3.22 4.28
N ILE A 50 5.02 3.17 2.95
CA ILE A 50 6.10 2.49 2.25
C ILE A 50 7.15 3.55 1.93
N TYR A 51 8.34 3.41 2.53
CA TYR A 51 9.43 4.36 2.36
C TYR A 51 10.12 4.13 1.02
N GLY A 52 9.99 5.10 0.12
CA GLY A 52 10.70 5.10 -1.15
C GLY A 52 12.02 5.88 -1.08
N THR A 53 12.81 5.79 -2.14
CA THR A 53 14.10 6.49 -2.25
C THR A 53 13.93 7.98 -2.55
N GLN A 54 12.90 8.39 -3.29
CA GLN A 54 12.60 9.80 -3.58
C GLN A 54 11.33 10.29 -2.86
N LYS A 55 10.26 9.49 -2.88
CA LYS A 55 9.00 9.81 -2.19
C LYS A 55 8.44 8.59 -1.48
N ASN A 56 7.75 8.86 -0.39
CA ASN A 56 7.07 7.86 0.41
C ASN A 56 5.64 7.67 -0.09
N TYR A 57 5.15 6.43 -0.01
CA TYR A 57 3.77 6.10 -0.34
C TYR A 57 2.97 5.92 0.94
N TYR A 58 1.97 6.75 1.14
CA TYR A 58 0.97 6.60 2.20
C TYR A 58 -0.10 5.64 1.73
N ILE A 59 -0.38 4.60 2.51
CA ILE A 59 -1.35 3.57 2.18
C ILE A 59 -2.53 3.65 3.15
N ALA A 60 -3.73 3.60 2.61
CA ALA A 60 -4.97 3.55 3.37
C ALA A 60 -5.96 2.60 2.70
N PHE A 61 -6.95 2.11 3.45
CA PHE A 61 -8.03 1.32 2.89
C PHE A 61 -9.37 1.65 3.53
N GLY A 62 -10.42 1.62 2.72
CA GLY A 62 -11.80 1.79 3.13
C GLY A 62 -12.53 0.46 3.19
N VAL A 63 -13.46 0.34 4.13
CA VAL A 63 -14.35 -0.82 4.28
C VAL A 63 -15.79 -0.37 4.14
N ARG A 64 -16.54 -1.04 3.27
CA ARG A 64 -17.98 -0.83 3.11
C ARG A 64 -18.77 -1.77 4.02
N GLN A 65 -20.07 -1.53 4.15
CA GLN A 65 -20.94 -2.21 5.12
C GLN A 65 -20.91 -3.74 5.01
N ASP A 66 -20.64 -4.26 3.82
CA ASP A 66 -20.55 -5.69 3.54
C ASP A 66 -19.22 -6.35 3.99
N ALA A 67 -18.30 -5.59 4.60
CA ALA A 67 -17.09 -5.98 5.34
C ALA A 67 -16.07 -6.92 4.66
N LEU A 68 -16.41 -7.55 3.54
CA LEU A 68 -15.58 -8.50 2.80
C LEU A 68 -14.64 -7.77 1.83
N ASP A 69 -15.10 -6.67 1.22
CA ASP A 69 -14.30 -5.89 0.29
C ASP A 69 -13.61 -4.70 0.98
N ARG A 70 -12.28 -4.73 0.90
CA ARG A 70 -11.41 -3.62 1.29
C ARG A 70 -10.90 -2.96 0.02
N ILE A 71 -11.07 -1.65 -0.07
CA ILE A 71 -10.62 -0.87 -1.21
C ILE A 71 -9.39 -0.10 -0.81
N PHE A 72 -8.26 -0.38 -1.44
CA PHE A 72 -6.97 0.23 -1.11
C PHE A 72 -6.70 1.49 -1.92
N TYR A 73 -6.07 2.46 -1.27
CA TYR A 73 -5.67 3.73 -1.85
C TYR A 73 -4.21 4.00 -1.49
N TYR A 74 -3.50 4.66 -2.40
CA TYR A 74 -2.19 5.22 -2.14
C TYR A 74 -2.17 6.74 -2.32
N SER A 75 -1.21 7.39 -1.68
CA SER A 75 -0.92 8.81 -1.87
C SER A 75 0.58 9.06 -1.77
N LEU A 76 1.11 10.02 -2.52
CA LEU A 76 2.51 10.47 -2.39
C LEU A 76 2.66 11.69 -1.47
N ASN A 77 1.55 12.36 -1.15
CA ASN A 77 1.55 13.62 -0.41
C ASN A 77 0.62 13.60 0.82
N GLY A 78 -0.09 12.49 1.05
CA GLY A 78 -1.04 12.34 2.15
C GLY A 78 -2.34 13.14 1.97
N LEU A 79 -2.54 13.77 0.81
CA LEU A 79 -3.72 14.59 0.48
C LEU A 79 -4.55 13.99 -0.64
N ASN A 80 -3.89 13.67 -1.75
CA ASN A 80 -4.52 13.15 -2.95
C ASN A 80 -4.41 11.64 -2.95
N TRP A 81 -5.56 10.97 -2.81
CA TRP A 81 -5.63 9.53 -2.72
C TRP A 81 -6.08 8.94 -4.07
N VAL A 82 -5.32 7.98 -4.56
CA VAL A 82 -5.56 7.28 -5.82
C VAL A 82 -5.85 5.82 -5.51
N LEU A 83 -6.86 5.27 -6.19
CA LEU A 83 -7.26 3.88 -6.04
C LEU A 83 -6.11 2.96 -6.49
N ILE A 84 -5.78 1.97 -5.67
CA ILE A 84 -4.92 0.86 -6.09
C ILE A 84 -5.81 -0.14 -6.82
N PRO A 85 -5.58 -0.42 -8.12
CA PRO A 85 -6.33 -1.42 -8.86
C PRO A 85 -6.11 -2.79 -8.22
N ASN A 86 -7.20 -3.56 -8.08
CA ASN A 86 -7.07 -4.94 -7.64
C ASN A 86 -6.31 -5.73 -8.71
N PRO A 87 -5.36 -6.60 -8.30
CA PRO A 87 -4.60 -7.40 -9.25
C PRO A 87 -5.57 -8.33 -9.98
N VAL A 88 -5.53 -8.29 -11.32
CA VAL A 88 -6.38 -9.10 -12.20
C VAL A 88 -6.16 -10.62 -11.99
N SER A 89 -5.01 -11.01 -11.44
CA SER A 89 -4.76 -12.34 -10.88
C SER A 89 -3.78 -12.25 -9.70
N GLN A 90 -4.13 -12.84 -8.56
CA GLN A 90 -3.28 -12.83 -7.35
C GLN A 90 -1.96 -13.58 -7.56
N ASP A 91 -1.95 -14.60 -8.42
CA ASP A 91 -0.80 -15.49 -8.62
C ASP A 91 0.36 -14.78 -9.34
N ASN A 92 0.08 -14.02 -10.41
CA ASN A 92 1.12 -13.32 -11.17
C ASN A 92 1.69 -12.11 -10.41
N ALA A 93 0.85 -11.37 -9.69
CA ALA A 93 1.31 -10.24 -8.89
C ALA A 93 2.24 -10.70 -7.75
N TYR A 94 1.92 -11.83 -7.12
CA TYR A 94 2.73 -12.37 -6.04
C TYR A 94 4.08 -12.90 -6.54
N SER A 95 4.13 -13.65 -7.65
CA SER A 95 5.38 -14.16 -8.19
C SER A 95 6.34 -13.04 -8.56
N LEU A 96 5.87 -12.04 -9.30
CA LEU A 96 6.70 -10.90 -9.73
C LEU A 96 7.24 -10.09 -8.53
N SER A 97 6.45 -9.98 -7.45
CA SER A 97 6.90 -9.25 -6.26
C SER A 97 8.08 -9.88 -5.52
N GLN A 98 8.24 -11.21 -5.61
CA GLN A 98 9.38 -11.89 -4.97
C GLN A 98 10.71 -11.52 -5.64
N ASP A 99 10.64 -11.15 -6.92
CA ASP A 99 11.77 -10.75 -7.73
C ASP A 99 12.07 -9.25 -7.59
N CYS A 100 11.07 -8.44 -7.21
CA CYS A 100 11.21 -7.02 -6.91
C CYS A 100 11.86 -6.75 -5.54
N ARG A 101 13.17 -6.97 -5.43
CA ARG A 101 13.95 -6.68 -4.19
C ARG A 101 14.43 -5.25 -4.05
N VAL A 102 14.07 -4.37 -4.98
CA VAL A 102 14.60 -3.01 -5.05
C VAL A 102 13.66 -2.06 -4.31
N ARG A 103 14.24 -1.07 -3.62
CA ARG A 103 13.44 -0.02 -2.97
C ARG A 103 12.54 0.70 -3.98
N PHE A 104 11.33 1.03 -3.54
CA PHE A 104 10.40 1.86 -4.31
C PHE A 104 11.00 3.23 -4.56
N VAL A 105 10.73 3.82 -5.72
CA VAL A 105 11.31 5.12 -6.09
C VAL A 105 10.46 6.27 -5.55
N GLY A 106 9.14 6.13 -5.48
CA GLY A 106 8.26 7.26 -5.20
C GLY A 106 7.60 7.83 -6.45
N ASP A 107 7.73 7.14 -7.59
CA ASP A 107 7.03 7.43 -8.83
C ASP A 107 6.07 6.27 -9.17
N PRO A 108 4.74 6.51 -9.13
CA PRO A 108 3.75 5.50 -9.49
C PRO A 108 3.82 5.11 -10.96
N LEU A 109 4.28 6.00 -11.86
CA LEU A 109 4.33 5.74 -13.30
C LEU A 109 5.61 5.02 -13.73
N LEU A 110 6.52 4.76 -12.80
CA LEU A 110 7.77 4.07 -13.11
C LEU A 110 7.48 2.64 -13.52
N PHE A 111 7.74 2.34 -14.79
CA PHE A 111 7.78 1.00 -15.31
C PHE A 111 9.16 0.40 -15.02
N ARG A 112 9.20 -0.84 -14.52
CA ARG A 112 10.43 -1.61 -14.41
C ARG A 112 10.24 -2.94 -15.10
N ASP A 113 11.12 -3.23 -16.04
CA ASP A 113 11.25 -4.55 -16.61
C ASP A 113 11.82 -5.48 -15.53
N VAL A 114 10.96 -6.37 -15.01
CA VAL A 114 11.38 -7.52 -14.22
C VAL A 114 11.68 -8.63 -15.22
N GLU A 115 12.91 -8.68 -15.73
CA GLU A 115 13.35 -9.88 -16.44
C GLU A 115 13.49 -11.02 -15.42
N GLU A 116 12.85 -12.17 -15.70
CA GLU A 116 13.09 -13.40 -14.94
C GLU A 116 14.59 -13.63 -14.90
N VAL A 117 15.18 -13.52 -13.71
CA VAL A 117 16.61 -13.73 -13.51
C VAL A 117 16.87 -15.23 -13.59
N ASP A 118 16.99 -15.73 -14.82
CA ASP A 118 17.64 -17.01 -15.06
C ASP A 118 19.08 -16.85 -14.55
N THR A 119 19.56 -17.83 -13.77
CA THR A 119 20.58 -17.64 -12.72
C THR A 119 22.01 -17.39 -13.21
N LYS A 120 22.21 -16.82 -14.41
CA LYS A 120 23.50 -16.48 -15.00
C LYS A 120 23.50 -15.02 -15.39
N GLY A 121 23.94 -14.20 -14.44
CA GLY A 121 23.86 -12.75 -14.50
C GLY A 121 24.40 -12.11 -15.77
N MET A 122 23.65 -11.14 -16.27
CA MET A 122 24.19 -9.96 -16.94
C MET A 122 23.11 -8.87 -16.87
N PHE A 123 23.47 -7.69 -16.36
CA PHE A 123 22.57 -6.52 -16.31
C PHE A 123 22.79 -5.71 -17.58
N THR A 124 21.76 -5.55 -18.41
CA THR A 124 21.76 -4.58 -19.52
C THR A 124 20.47 -3.77 -19.50
N ILE A 125 20.62 -2.44 -19.63
CA ILE A 125 19.52 -1.48 -19.66
C ILE A 125 19.00 -1.43 -21.10
N GLY A 126 17.74 -1.82 -21.33
CA GLY A 126 17.04 -1.70 -22.61
C GLY A 126 15.85 -0.73 -22.51
N GLU A 127 15.61 0.07 -23.55
CA GLU A 127 14.48 1.02 -23.61
C GLU A 127 13.25 0.46 -24.36
N ARG A 128 12.08 0.64 -23.71
CA ARG A 128 10.73 1.05 -24.18
C ARG A 128 9.96 0.17 -25.20
N GLY A 129 8.76 -0.24 -24.77
CA GLY A 129 7.60 -0.49 -25.64
C GLY A 129 6.36 0.26 -25.14
N GLU A 130 5.67 0.98 -26.03
CA GLU A 130 4.37 1.61 -25.78
C GLU A 130 3.25 0.57 -25.91
N GLY A 131 2.65 0.18 -24.78
CA GLY A 131 1.45 -0.65 -24.71
C GLY A 131 0.77 -0.43 -23.36
N ASP A 132 -0.57 -0.44 -23.36
CA ASP A 132 -1.49 -0.12 -22.26
C ASP A 132 -0.84 -0.01 -20.86
N VAL A 133 -0.58 1.25 -20.50
CA VAL A 133 0.37 1.65 -19.46
C VAL A 133 -0.27 1.59 -18.07
N GLU A 134 -0.61 0.40 -17.59
CA GLU A 134 -0.89 0.22 -16.17
C GLU A 134 0.43 0.15 -15.39
N ALA A 135 0.72 1.24 -14.68
CA ALA A 135 1.85 1.42 -13.78
C ALA A 135 2.28 0.15 -12.99
N GLU A 136 3.37 -0.48 -13.41
CA GLU A 136 3.95 -1.69 -12.79
C GLU A 136 4.29 -1.47 -11.30
N SER A 137 4.78 -0.28 -10.94
CA SER A 137 5.04 0.14 -9.55
C SER A 137 3.81 -0.03 -8.64
N ILE A 138 2.61 0.23 -9.18
CA ILE A 138 1.35 0.04 -8.44
C ILE A 138 1.04 -1.46 -8.29
N LYS A 139 1.32 -2.26 -9.33
CA LYS A 139 1.19 -3.73 -9.27
C LYS A 139 2.16 -4.36 -8.27
N GLU A 140 3.36 -3.81 -8.08
CA GLU A 140 4.35 -4.25 -7.09
C GLU A 140 3.92 -3.93 -5.64
N MET A 141 3.19 -2.84 -5.41
CA MET A 141 2.71 -2.48 -4.06
C MET A 141 1.63 -3.43 -3.55
N VAL A 142 0.76 -3.90 -4.45
CA VAL A 142 -0.35 -4.81 -4.15
C VAL A 142 0.08 -6.07 -3.36
N PRO A 143 1.08 -6.84 -3.81
CA PRO A 143 1.52 -8.05 -3.12
C PRO A 143 2.21 -7.75 -1.78
N GLU A 144 2.94 -6.65 -1.64
CA GLU A 144 3.51 -6.25 -0.35
C GLU A 144 2.40 -5.87 0.66
N ILE A 145 1.38 -5.13 0.20
CA ILE A 145 0.17 -4.81 0.97
C ILE A 145 -0.57 -6.09 1.36
N GLU A 146 -0.74 -7.03 0.42
CA GLU A 146 -1.43 -8.31 0.65
C GLU A 146 -0.64 -9.24 1.58
N GLN A 147 0.70 -9.28 1.48
CA GLN A 147 1.55 -10.04 2.39
C GLN A 147 1.43 -9.50 3.82
N VAL A 148 1.57 -8.19 4.02
CA VAL A 148 1.42 -7.56 5.33
C VAL A 148 -0.01 -7.71 5.84
N ARG A 149 -1.01 -7.65 4.96
CA ARG A 149 -2.41 -7.90 5.30
C ARG A 149 -2.60 -9.30 5.86
N ARG A 150 -2.12 -10.34 5.17
CA ARG A 150 -2.25 -11.74 5.63
C ARG A 150 -1.63 -11.92 7.02
N LEU A 151 -0.46 -11.32 7.24
CA LEU A 151 0.26 -11.41 8.51
C LEU A 151 -0.45 -10.65 9.65
N ARG A 152 -1.06 -9.49 9.38
CA ARG A 152 -1.64 -8.63 10.44
C ARG A 152 -3.14 -8.76 10.65
N TYR A 153 -3.90 -9.10 9.62
CA TYR A 153 -5.36 -9.01 9.64
C TYR A 153 -6.08 -10.33 9.33
N ASP A 154 -5.42 -11.32 8.73
CA ASP A 154 -5.99 -12.66 8.47
C ASP A 154 -5.55 -13.72 9.50
N SER A 155 -4.84 -13.31 10.57
CA SER A 155 -4.58 -14.22 11.69
C SER A 155 -5.93 -14.73 12.23
N PRO A 156 -6.16 -16.06 12.27
CA PRO A 156 -7.38 -16.57 12.85
C PRO A 156 -7.39 -16.08 14.29
N ARG A 157 -8.46 -15.40 14.69
CA ARG A 157 -8.82 -15.29 16.10
C ARG A 157 -8.89 -16.72 16.62
N THR A 158 -7.77 -17.21 17.15
CA THR A 158 -7.68 -18.48 17.84
C THR A 158 -8.46 -18.24 19.11
N ILE A 159 -9.72 -18.63 19.02
CA ILE A 159 -10.65 -19.05 20.06
C ILE A 159 -9.90 -19.17 21.38
N LEU A 160 -10.07 -18.17 22.26
CA LEU A 160 -9.86 -18.35 23.68
C LEU A 160 -10.94 -19.32 24.15
N ASN A 161 -10.64 -20.62 24.10
CA ASN A 161 -11.29 -21.66 24.87
C ASN A 161 -10.17 -22.53 25.44
N GLY A 162 -9.93 -22.36 26.75
CA GLY A 162 -8.95 -23.07 27.56
C GLY A 162 -8.94 -22.47 28.95
#